data_AF-A0A0C2FEL6-F1
#
_entry.id   AF-A0A0C2FEL6-F1
#
_cell.length_a   1.000
_cell.length_b   1.000
_cell.length_c   1.000
_cell.angle_alpha   90.00
_cell.angle_beta   90.00
_cell.angle_gamma   90.00
#
_symmetry.space_group_name_H-M   'P 1'
#
loop_
_entity.id
_entity.type
_entity.pdbx_description
1 polymer ?
#
loop_
_entity_poly.entity_id
_entity_poly.type
_entity_poly.pdbx_seq_one_letter_code
_entity_poly.pdbx_strand_id
1 'polypeptide(L)'
;MLLRLRANQSFMLLRRYVSPKLEKAPEPKFSQSAAFQGRKRGAGVGKSAYKLDYYSSDEFGTKRLISIFGSLAVFVLYFGYLREPSDLDEIWSIPPHVLTANLERKMLRDQIKEAEAKGQDTTLLKAQLDYVDVKEAALRIQFEAKEKNKGSP
;
A
#
# COMPACT_ATOMS: atom_id res chain seq x y z
N MET A 1 -13.46 11.38 -56.85
CA MET A 1 -13.88 11.49 -55.44
C MET A 1 -12.63 11.52 -54.57
N LEU A 2 -12.24 12.70 -54.09
CA LEU A 2 -11.05 12.91 -53.26
C LEU A 2 -11.48 13.60 -51.96
N LEU A 3 -11.43 12.86 -50.85
CA LEU A 3 -11.71 13.36 -49.51
C LEU A 3 -10.56 14.27 -49.06
N ARG A 4 -10.84 15.56 -48.98
CA ARG A 4 -9.92 16.60 -48.53
C ARG A 4 -9.73 16.54 -47.02
N LEU A 5 -8.51 16.24 -46.59
CA LEU A 5 -7.98 16.54 -45.25
C LEU A 5 -8.09 18.05 -44.99
N ARG A 6 -8.82 18.46 -43.95
CA ARG A 6 -8.77 19.82 -43.41
C ARG A 6 -7.75 19.86 -42.27
N ALA A 7 -6.61 20.49 -42.55
CA ALA A 7 -5.68 20.96 -41.53
C ALA A 7 -6.33 22.13 -40.77
N ASN A 8 -6.58 21.95 -39.47
CA ASN A 8 -6.97 23.05 -38.59
C ASN A 8 -5.71 23.86 -38.25
N GLN A 9 -5.55 24.99 -38.92
CA GLN A 9 -4.58 26.02 -38.60
C GLN A 9 -4.97 26.70 -37.28
N SER A 10 -4.14 26.52 -36.26
CA SER A 10 -4.20 27.22 -34.99
C SER A 10 -3.77 28.67 -35.19
N PHE A 11 -4.73 29.58 -35.29
CA PHE A 11 -4.49 31.02 -35.15
C PHE A 11 -4.09 31.32 -33.70
N MET A 12 -2.79 31.50 -33.45
CA MET A 12 -2.29 32.14 -32.22
C MET A 12 -2.68 33.62 -32.23
N LEU A 13 -3.74 33.98 -31.51
CA LEU A 13 -4.02 35.37 -31.16
C LEU A 13 -3.20 35.74 -29.92
N LEU A 14 -2.10 36.45 -30.14
CA LEU A 14 -1.37 37.18 -29.10
C LEU A 14 -2.28 38.28 -28.52
N ARG A 15 -3.03 37.96 -27.46
CA ARG A 15 -3.67 38.98 -26.60
C ARG A 15 -2.60 39.69 -25.79
N ARG A 16 -2.21 40.90 -26.22
CA ARG A 16 -1.50 41.87 -25.37
C ARG A 16 -2.41 42.22 -24.19
N TYR A 17 -2.00 41.84 -22.97
CA TYR A 17 -2.62 42.33 -21.75
C TYR A 17 -2.08 43.73 -21.44
N VAL A 18 -2.90 44.75 -21.68
CA VAL A 18 -2.72 46.07 -21.08
C VAL A 18 -3.35 45.99 -19.70
N SER A 19 -2.53 46.07 -18.65
CA SER A 19 -3.00 46.13 -17.26
C SER A 19 -3.76 47.43 -17.04
N PRO A 20 -5.08 47.43 -16.74
CA PRO A 20 -5.71 48.64 -16.26
C PRO A 20 -5.09 49.01 -14.90
N LYS A 21 -4.87 50.30 -14.67
CA LYS A 21 -4.40 50.84 -13.39
C LYS A 21 -5.30 50.27 -12.27
N LEU A 22 -4.65 49.72 -11.26
CA LEU A 22 -5.28 49.21 -10.04
C LEU A 22 -5.90 50.39 -9.27
N GLU A 23 -7.13 50.76 -9.60
CA GLU A 23 -7.92 51.61 -8.72
C GLU A 23 -8.09 50.87 -7.39
N LYS A 24 -7.76 51.55 -6.28
CA LYS A 24 -7.91 51.00 -4.93
C LYS A 24 -9.33 50.48 -4.79
N ALA A 25 -9.48 49.16 -4.72
CA ALA A 25 -10.75 48.53 -4.39
C ALA A 25 -11.21 49.10 -3.04
N PRO A 26 -12.50 49.49 -2.91
CA PRO A 26 -13.02 50.02 -1.66
C PRO A 26 -12.78 49.00 -0.55
N GLU A 27 -12.24 49.46 0.58
CA GLU A 27 -11.97 48.61 1.73
C GLU A 27 -13.26 47.85 2.11
N PRO A 28 -13.21 46.51 2.22
CA PRO A 28 -14.40 45.72 2.48
C PRO A 28 -14.94 46.10 3.86
N LYS A 29 -16.16 46.64 3.90
CA LYS A 29 -16.83 46.99 5.15
C LYS A 29 -16.99 45.73 6.00
N PHE A 30 -16.78 45.84 7.30
CA PHE A 30 -16.87 44.72 8.25
C PHE A 30 -18.19 43.94 8.15
N SER A 31 -19.29 44.62 7.78
CA SER A 31 -20.60 43.99 7.53
C SER A 31 -20.62 42.95 6.41
N GLN A 32 -19.62 42.96 5.53
CA GLN A 32 -19.44 41.99 4.43
C GLN A 32 -18.43 40.89 4.77
N SER A 33 -17.78 40.97 5.94
CA SER A 33 -16.81 39.97 6.37
C SER A 33 -17.51 38.70 6.85
N ALA A 34 -16.86 37.55 6.61
CA ALA A 34 -17.38 36.23 6.97
C ALA A 34 -17.70 36.07 8.48
N ALA A 35 -17.03 36.84 9.33
CA ALA A 35 -17.26 36.86 10.78
C ALA A 35 -18.61 37.52 11.17
N PHE A 36 -19.12 38.44 10.35
CA PHE A 36 -20.38 39.16 10.62
C PHE A 36 -21.62 38.41 10.13
N GLN A 37 -21.55 37.68 9.02
CA GLN A 37 -22.68 36.93 8.44
C GLN A 37 -22.95 35.57 9.11
N GLY A 38 -22.72 35.45 10.42
CA GLY A 38 -22.75 34.20 11.19
C GLY A 38 -23.71 33.12 10.66
N ARG A 39 -23.15 31.95 10.32
CA ARG A 39 -23.79 30.67 9.94
C ARG A 39 -25.08 30.71 9.10
N LYS A 40 -25.43 31.78 8.39
CA LYS A 40 -26.45 31.75 7.33
C LYS A 40 -25.74 31.85 5.99
N ARG A 41 -25.42 30.67 5.45
CA ARG A 41 -24.82 30.49 4.13
C ARG A 41 -25.72 31.09 3.05
N GLY A 42 -25.22 32.11 2.35
CA GLY A 42 -25.90 32.68 1.19
C GLY A 42 -25.10 33.80 0.54
N ALA A 43 -24.28 33.45 -0.45
CA ALA A 43 -23.88 34.29 -1.57
C ALA A 43 -23.09 35.62 -1.31
N GLY A 44 -22.40 35.77 -0.18
CA GLY A 44 -21.66 37.03 0.11
C GLY A 44 -20.21 36.91 0.55
N VAL A 45 -19.67 35.69 0.75
CA VAL A 45 -18.30 35.54 1.26
C VAL A 45 -17.31 35.78 0.14
N GLY A 46 -16.74 36.99 0.08
CA GLY A 46 -15.60 37.31 -0.77
C GLY A 46 -14.48 36.31 -0.50
N LYS A 47 -14.04 35.60 -1.56
CA LYS A 47 -12.91 34.67 -1.46
C LYS A 47 -11.70 35.45 -0.93
N SER A 48 -11.06 34.94 0.12
CA SER A 48 -9.84 35.53 0.67
C SER A 48 -8.81 35.69 -0.45
N ALA A 49 -8.13 36.83 -0.52
CA ALA A 49 -7.07 37.09 -1.51
C ALA A 49 -5.80 36.21 -1.32
N TYR A 50 -5.83 35.31 -0.34
CA TYR A 50 -4.74 34.39 -0.03
C TYR A 50 -4.71 33.23 -1.04
N LYS A 51 -3.60 33.09 -1.76
CA LYS A 51 -3.37 31.94 -2.65
C LYS A 51 -3.00 30.74 -1.79
N LEU A 52 -3.87 29.74 -1.77
CA LEU A 52 -3.61 28.45 -1.12
C LEU A 52 -2.37 27.79 -1.72
N ASP A 53 -1.48 27.30 -0.86
CA ASP A 53 -0.27 26.58 -1.24
C ASP A 53 -0.61 25.34 -2.09
N TYR A 54 0.21 25.05 -3.09
CA TYR A 54 -0.02 23.93 -4.03
C TYR A 54 -0.25 22.60 -3.32
N TYR A 55 0.54 22.32 -2.27
CA TYR A 55 0.45 21.10 -1.47
C TYR A 55 -0.80 21.01 -0.59
N SER A 56 -1.50 22.13 -0.39
CA SER A 56 -2.75 22.21 0.37
C SER A 56 -3.98 22.17 -0.54
N SER A 57 -3.79 22.08 -1.86
CA SER A 57 -4.88 21.99 -2.83
C SER A 57 -5.45 20.56 -2.91
N ASP A 58 -6.77 20.48 -3.13
CA ASP A 58 -7.49 19.21 -3.27
C ASP A 58 -7.04 18.42 -4.53
N GLU A 59 -6.61 19.15 -5.57
CA GLU A 59 -6.01 18.57 -6.78
C GLU A 59 -4.70 17.82 -6.50
N PHE A 60 -3.88 18.32 -5.57
CA PHE A 60 -2.66 17.63 -5.15
C PHE A 60 -2.99 16.37 -4.34
N GLY A 61 -3.98 16.45 -3.44
CA GLY A 61 -4.45 15.31 -2.65
C GLY A 61 -4.95 14.16 -3.52
N THR A 62 -5.81 14.45 -4.48
CA THR A 62 -6.35 13.44 -5.43
C THR A 62 -5.26 12.81 -6.29
N LYS A 63 -4.33 13.61 -6.85
CA LYS A 63 -3.19 13.07 -7.63
C LYS A 63 -2.28 12.18 -6.79
N ARG A 64 -2.03 12.55 -5.53
CA ARG A 64 -1.26 11.74 -4.59
C ARG A 64 -1.95 10.42 -4.26
N LEU A 65 -3.27 10.43 -4.06
CA LEU A 65 -4.00 9.19 -3.81
C LEU A 65 -3.96 8.28 -5.03
N ILE A 66 -4.19 8.81 -6.23
CA ILE A 66 -4.12 8.04 -7.48
C ILE A 66 -2.73 7.43 -7.68
N SER A 67 -1.65 8.15 -7.36
CA SER A 67 -0.29 7.60 -7.49
C SER A 67 0.00 6.48 -6.48
N ILE A 68 -0.49 6.60 -5.25
CA ILE A 68 -0.38 5.55 -4.22
C ILE A 68 -1.18 4.31 -4.63
N PHE A 69 -2.43 4.49 -5.05
CA PHE A 69 -3.25 3.36 -5.50
C PHE A 69 -2.72 2.75 -6.79
N GLY A 70 -2.16 3.56 -7.70
CA GLY A 70 -1.50 3.09 -8.91
C GLY A 70 -0.28 2.22 -8.59
N SER A 71 0.59 2.66 -7.68
CA SER A 71 1.76 1.85 -7.28
C SER A 71 1.36 0.56 -6.55
N LEU A 72 0.37 0.63 -5.67
CA LEU A 72 -0.17 -0.54 -4.98
C LEU A 72 -0.81 -1.54 -5.98
N ALA A 73 -1.59 -1.06 -6.94
CA ALA A 73 -2.24 -1.90 -7.93
C ALA A 73 -1.22 -2.62 -8.83
N VAL A 74 -0.17 -1.91 -9.26
CA VAL A 74 0.93 -2.54 -10.03
C VAL A 74 1.65 -3.60 -9.19
N PHE A 75 1.89 -3.34 -7.90
CA PHE A 75 2.48 -4.31 -6.99
C PHE A 75 1.62 -5.57 -6.85
N VAL A 76 0.32 -5.41 -6.61
CA VAL A 76 -0.63 -6.54 -6.50
C VAL A 76 -0.73 -7.31 -7.82
N LEU A 77 -0.79 -6.62 -8.95
CA LEU A 77 -0.86 -7.27 -10.27
C LEU A 77 0.42 -8.06 -10.57
N TYR A 78 1.58 -7.50 -10.23
CA TYR A 78 2.85 -8.20 -10.40
C TYR A 78 2.90 -9.46 -9.54
N PHE A 79 2.64 -9.36 -8.23
CA PHE A 79 2.71 -10.50 -7.32
C PHE A 79 1.60 -11.53 -7.51
N GLY A 80 0.41 -11.11 -7.92
CA GLY A 80 -0.77 -11.98 -8.01
C GLY A 80 -1.02 -12.60 -9.39
N TYR A 81 -0.53 -11.99 -10.48
CA TYR A 81 -0.86 -12.45 -11.84
C TYR A 81 0.35 -12.66 -12.75
N LEU A 82 1.33 -11.75 -12.73
CA LEU A 82 2.49 -11.81 -13.65
C LEU A 82 3.66 -12.62 -13.08
N ARG A 83 3.76 -12.73 -11.76
CA ARG A 83 4.78 -13.52 -11.10
C ARG A 83 4.36 -14.99 -11.15
N GLU A 84 5.26 -15.85 -11.63
CA GLU A 84 5.15 -17.31 -11.56
C GLU A 84 4.77 -17.76 -10.14
N PRO A 85 4.08 -18.91 -9.95
CA PRO A 85 3.73 -19.43 -8.63
C PRO A 85 5.02 -19.58 -7.82
N SER A 86 5.26 -18.61 -6.95
CA SER A 86 6.52 -18.44 -6.26
C SER A 86 6.47 -19.24 -4.96
N ASP A 87 7.62 -19.67 -4.44
CA ASP A 87 7.81 -20.43 -3.19
C ASP A 87 6.96 -19.98 -1.98
N LEU A 88 6.50 -18.72 -1.96
CA LEU A 88 5.53 -18.26 -0.97
C LEU A 88 4.17 -18.95 -1.10
N ASP A 89 3.61 -19.11 -2.29
CA ASP A 89 2.33 -19.81 -2.45
C ASP A 89 2.46 -21.29 -2.00
N GLU A 90 3.62 -21.90 -2.26
CA GLU A 90 3.97 -23.21 -1.71
C GLU A 90 3.99 -23.19 -0.17
N ILE A 91 4.63 -22.20 0.47
CA ILE A 91 4.61 -22.00 1.93
C ILE A 91 3.19 -21.86 2.50
N TRP A 92 2.29 -21.21 1.78
CA TRP A 92 0.90 -21.01 2.24
C TRP A 92 0.03 -22.26 2.01
N SER A 93 0.38 -23.12 1.05
CA SER A 93 -0.26 -24.40 0.81
C SER A 93 0.21 -25.52 1.76
N ILE A 94 1.41 -25.38 2.33
CA ILE A 94 2.01 -26.37 3.23
C ILE A 94 1.26 -26.41 4.57
N PRO A 95 1.00 -27.61 5.14
CA PRO A 95 0.40 -27.72 6.46
C PRO A 95 1.23 -27.01 7.54
N PRO A 96 0.60 -26.27 8.47
CA PRO A 96 1.32 -25.44 9.44
C PRO A 96 2.25 -26.23 10.37
N HIS A 97 1.98 -27.52 10.60
CA HIS A 97 2.82 -28.39 11.42
C HIS A 97 4.17 -28.71 10.75
N VAL A 98 4.22 -28.77 9.42
CA VAL A 98 5.46 -29.02 8.66
C VAL A 98 6.32 -27.77 8.62
N LEU A 99 5.71 -26.59 8.42
CA LEU A 99 6.43 -25.32 8.36
C LEU A 99 7.12 -24.99 9.68
N THR A 100 6.41 -25.15 10.80
CA THR A 100 6.94 -24.89 12.14
C THR A 100 8.07 -25.85 12.50
N ALA A 101 7.92 -27.14 12.21
CA ALA A 101 8.97 -28.14 12.45
C ALA A 101 10.22 -27.89 11.61
N ASN A 102 10.08 -27.52 10.33
CA ASN A 102 11.23 -27.23 9.46
C ASN A 102 12.01 -26.00 9.91
N LEU A 103 11.32 -24.97 10.40
CA LEU A 103 11.96 -23.78 10.95
C LEU A 103 12.71 -24.11 12.23
N GLU A 104 12.08 -24.84 13.16
CA GLU A 104 12.71 -25.33 14.40
C GLU A 104 13.95 -26.19 14.08
N ARG A 105 13.86 -27.10 13.11
CA ARG A 105 15.00 -27.94 12.66
C ARG A 105 16.14 -27.11 12.08
N LYS A 106 15.85 -26.11 11.25
CA LYS A 106 16.88 -25.26 10.65
C LYS A 106 17.60 -24.44 11.72
N MET A 107 16.84 -23.83 12.63
CA MET A 107 17.39 -23.07 13.75
C MET A 107 18.29 -23.94 14.65
N LEU A 108 17.83 -25.13 15.04
CA LEU A 108 18.63 -26.05 15.88
C LEU A 108 19.89 -26.53 15.17
N ARG A 109 19.84 -26.81 13.87
CA ARG A 109 21.04 -27.16 13.08
C ARG A 109 22.05 -26.03 13.02
N ASP A 110 21.59 -24.80 12.86
CA ASP A 110 22.46 -23.63 12.84
C ASP A 110 23.09 -23.39 14.22
N GLN A 111 22.33 -23.55 15.30
CA GLN A 111 22.85 -23.50 16.67
C GLN A 111 23.85 -24.62 16.96
N ILE A 112 23.63 -25.85 16.48
CA ILE A 112 24.59 -26.96 16.61
C ILE A 112 25.89 -26.62 15.89
N LYS A 113 25.83 -26.10 14.65
CA LYS A 113 27.02 -25.71 13.90
C LYS A 113 27.79 -24.61 14.61
N GLU A 114 27.10 -23.62 15.17
CA GLU A 114 27.74 -22.56 15.96
C GLU A 114 28.38 -23.09 17.26
N ALA A 115 27.69 -24.00 17.97
CA ALA A 115 28.19 -24.59 19.20
C ALA A 115 29.39 -25.52 18.93
N GLU A 116 29.37 -26.30 17.85
CA GLU A 116 30.49 -27.13 17.39
C GLU A 116 31.69 -26.26 17.01
N ALA A 117 31.47 -25.15 16.30
CA ALA A 117 32.53 -24.19 15.97
C ALA A 117 33.14 -23.53 17.22
N LYS A 118 32.36 -23.37 18.29
CA LYS A 118 32.79 -22.84 19.60
C LYS A 118 33.36 -23.93 20.53
N GLY A 119 33.33 -25.20 20.14
CA GLY A 119 33.79 -26.34 20.96
C GLY A 119 32.91 -26.64 22.18
N GLN A 120 31.63 -26.27 22.14
CA GLN A 120 30.67 -26.52 23.21
C GLN A 120 29.93 -27.87 23.04
N ASP A 121 29.46 -28.45 24.15
CA ASP A 121 28.70 -29.70 24.12
C ASP A 121 27.36 -29.55 23.39
N THR A 122 27.15 -30.36 22.35
CA THR A 122 25.95 -30.30 21.49
C THR A 122 24.92 -31.41 21.76
N THR A 123 25.12 -32.20 22.81
CA THR A 123 24.27 -33.35 23.17
C THR A 123 22.81 -32.94 23.40
N LEU A 124 22.59 -31.85 24.14
CA LEU A 124 21.24 -31.34 24.42
C LEU A 124 20.54 -30.83 23.15
N LEU A 125 21.27 -30.13 22.27
CA LEU A 125 20.72 -29.59 21.03
C LEU A 125 20.36 -30.71 20.04
N LYS A 126 21.16 -31.78 20.01
CA LYS A 126 20.87 -32.98 19.21
C LYS A 126 19.62 -33.70 19.72
N ALA A 127 19.49 -33.87 21.04
CA ALA A 127 18.28 -34.45 21.63
C ALA A 127 17.03 -33.59 21.36
N GLN A 128 17.16 -32.25 21.36
CA GLN A 128 16.07 -31.35 20.98
C GLN A 128 15.69 -31.51 19.50
N LEU A 129 16.66 -31.71 18.62
CA LEU A 129 16.40 -31.96 17.19
C LEU A 129 15.58 -33.24 17.01
N ASP A 130 15.95 -34.32 17.70
CA ASP A 130 15.21 -35.60 17.65
C ASP A 130 13.79 -35.46 18.23
N TYR A 131 13.63 -34.65 19.28
CA TYR A 131 12.31 -34.38 19.86
C TYR A 131 11.37 -33.65 18.90
N VAL A 132 11.89 -32.76 18.04
CA VAL A 132 11.08 -32.05 17.04
C VAL A 132 10.45 -33.03 16.05
N ASP A 133 11.16 -34.09 15.65
CA ASP A 133 10.62 -35.11 14.74
C ASP A 133 9.46 -35.89 15.40
N VAL A 134 9.57 -36.22 16.68
CA VAL A 134 8.49 -36.88 17.45
C VAL A 134 7.26 -35.96 17.56
N LYS A 135 7.49 -34.68 17.85
CA LYS A 135 6.44 -33.66 17.94
C LYS A 135 5.68 -33.51 16.61
N GLU A 136 6.40 -33.51 15.48
CA GLU A 136 5.79 -33.46 14.16
C GLU A 136 4.91 -34.68 13.87
N ALA A 137 5.40 -35.89 14.17
CA ALA A 137 4.63 -37.12 14.01
C ALA A 137 3.34 -37.10 14.85
N ALA A 138 3.41 -36.62 16.09
CA ALA A 138 2.24 -36.49 16.95
C ALA A 138 1.23 -35.47 16.42
N LEU A 139 1.70 -34.31 15.96
CA LEU A 139 0.84 -33.28 15.37
C LEU A 139 0.16 -33.77 14.09
N ARG A 140 0.88 -34.48 13.23
CA ARG A 140 0.33 -35.06 12.01
C ARG A 140 -0.86 -35.97 12.31
N ILE A 141 -0.75 -36.86 13.30
CA ILE A 141 -1.85 -37.72 13.73
C ILE A 141 -3.04 -36.90 14.23
N GLN A 142 -2.81 -35.83 14.99
CA GLN A 142 -3.88 -34.94 15.47
C GLN A 142 -4.60 -34.23 14.32
N PHE A 143 -3.86 -33.75 13.32
CA PHE A 143 -4.46 -33.12 12.15
C PHE A 143 -5.25 -34.11 11.30
N GLU A 144 -4.71 -35.29 11.02
CA GLU A 144 -5.40 -36.36 10.27
C GLU A 144 -6.69 -36.81 11.00
N ALA A 145 -6.67 -36.93 12.33
CA ALA A 145 -7.87 -37.22 13.11
C ALA A 145 -8.92 -36.10 13.04
N LYS A 146 -8.47 -34.83 13.08
CA LYS A 146 -9.35 -33.66 13.00
C LYS A 146 -9.99 -33.51 11.62
N GLU A 147 -9.28 -33.83 10.54
CA GLU A 147 -9.83 -33.82 9.18
C GLU A 147 -10.88 -34.93 9.00
N LYS A 148 -10.61 -36.15 9.49
CA LYS A 148 -11.57 -37.25 9.45
C LYS A 148 -12.88 -36.92 10.17
N ASN A 149 -12.81 -36.26 11.33
CA ASN A 149 -13.99 -35.82 12.09
C ASN A 149 -14.76 -34.65 11.45
N LYS A 150 -14.13 -33.87 10.57
CA LYS A 150 -14.81 -32.78 9.83
C LYS A 150 -15.45 -33.25 8.53
N GLY A 151 -14.98 -34.38 7.99
CA GLY A 151 -15.48 -34.98 6.75
C GLY A 151 -16.62 -36.00 6.95
N SER A 152 -17.00 -36.33 8.19
CA SER A 152 -18.18 -37.14 8.47
C SER A 152 -19.43 -36.24 8.54
N PRO A 153 -20.46 -36.49 7.71
CA PRO A 153 -21.71 -35.71 7.70
C PRO A 153 -22.48 -35.80 9.03
#